data_AF-A0A5E9FUS5-F1
#
_entry.id   AF-A0A5E9FUS5-F1
#
_cell.length_a   1.000
_cell.length_b   1.000
_cell.length_c   1.000
_cell.angle_alpha   90.00
_cell.angle_beta   90.00
_cell.angle_gamma   90.00
#
_symmetry.space_group_name_H-M   'P 1'
#
loop_
_entity.id
_entity.type
_entity.pdbx_description
1 polymer ?
#
loop_
_entity_poly.entity_id
_entity_poly.type
_entity_poly.pdbx_seq_one_letter_code
_entity_poly.pdbx_strand_id
1 'polypeptide(L)'
;MTVTVSRRRVLTIGGLGLAATAIGAGAAWQLWPDGSGGASGGPEFVQPKELSSSAGELTVKLDAAPVRVHLRPSTVTARRELVFAMGMGSGMGGGMMTPTINGQVFSGDRVDLTVASGSVEEWTLRNDSGMAHPVHLHVWPVQIVEQNARAVSAAVWQDVVNVPPLGQVRVRIAFDDFGGRTGYHCHILDQRTPA
;
A
#
# COMPACT_ATOMS: atom_id res chain seq x y z
N MET A 1 13.02 27.85 26.21
CA MET A 1 13.23 26.48 26.72
C MET A 1 12.40 25.55 25.84
N THR A 2 13.06 24.80 24.96
CA THR A 2 12.38 24.01 23.92
C THR A 2 12.43 22.55 24.33
N VAL A 3 11.29 21.94 24.60
CA VAL A 3 11.19 20.51 24.94
C VAL A 3 10.92 19.73 23.66
N THR A 4 11.89 18.93 23.23
CA THR A 4 11.74 18.02 22.10
C THR A 4 11.03 16.76 22.59
N VAL A 5 9.77 16.55 22.18
CA VAL A 5 9.02 15.33 22.51
C VAL A 5 9.23 14.29 21.42
N SER A 6 9.86 13.16 21.77
CA SER A 6 10.00 11.99 20.91
C SER A 6 8.69 11.22 20.79
N ARG A 7 8.34 10.80 19.56
CA ARG A 7 7.07 10.15 19.16
C ARG A 7 6.69 8.88 19.94
N ARG A 8 7.58 8.33 20.77
CA ARG A 8 7.32 7.15 21.61
C ARG A 8 6.43 7.41 22.83
N ARG A 9 6.12 8.67 23.18
CA ARG A 9 5.31 9.01 24.37
C ARG A 9 3.81 9.22 24.15
N VAL A 10 3.29 9.06 22.92
CA VAL A 10 1.85 9.29 22.64
C VAL A 10 1.00 8.02 22.80
N LEU A 11 1.59 6.82 22.90
CA LEU A 11 0.84 5.55 22.94
C LEU A 11 0.66 4.93 24.34
N THR A 12 0.63 5.75 25.41
CA THR A 12 0.25 5.27 26.75
C THR A 12 -1.14 5.75 27.19
N ILE A 13 -1.90 6.44 26.33
CA ILE A 13 -3.26 6.93 26.66
C ILE A 13 -4.37 6.06 26.02
N GLY A 14 -4.05 5.07 25.16
CA GLY A 14 -5.04 4.19 24.51
C GLY A 14 -5.11 2.73 25.02
N GLY A 15 -4.41 2.39 26.10
CA GLY A 15 -4.08 1.00 26.46
C GLY A 15 -4.94 0.31 27.52
N LEU A 16 -6.23 0.67 27.71
CA LEU A 16 -7.10 0.06 28.74
C LEU A 16 -8.44 -0.46 28.19
N GLY A 17 -8.41 -1.17 27.06
CA GLY A 17 -9.62 -1.73 26.43
C GLY A 17 -9.60 -3.24 26.16
N LEU A 18 -8.68 -4.01 26.77
CA LEU A 18 -8.60 -5.46 26.60
C LEU A 18 -8.72 -6.17 27.95
N ALA A 19 -9.96 -6.46 28.37
CA ALA A 19 -10.24 -7.49 29.38
C ALA A 19 -11.74 -7.87 29.39
N ALA A 20 -12.14 -8.84 28.57
CA ALA A 20 -13.18 -9.83 28.90
C ALA A 20 -13.30 -10.85 27.76
N THR A 21 -12.48 -11.89 27.82
CA THR A 21 -12.59 -13.10 27.01
C THR A 21 -13.77 -13.97 27.48
N ALA A 22 -14.42 -14.59 26.49
CA ALA A 22 -14.95 -15.95 26.51
C ALA A 22 -15.85 -16.37 27.69
N ILE A 23 -17.17 -16.25 27.50
CA ILE A 23 -18.20 -17.27 27.79
C ILE A 23 -19.46 -16.85 27.01
N GLY A 24 -20.00 -17.72 26.15
CA GLY A 24 -21.42 -17.64 25.74
C GLY A 24 -21.75 -17.05 24.37
N ALA A 25 -21.09 -17.45 23.29
CA ALA A 25 -21.50 -17.09 21.91
C ALA A 25 -22.86 -17.70 21.46
N GLY A 26 -23.54 -18.51 22.28
CA GLY A 26 -24.77 -19.21 21.88
C GLY A 26 -26.05 -18.85 22.64
N ALA A 27 -25.98 -18.06 23.71
CA ALA A 27 -27.14 -17.80 24.58
C ALA A 27 -27.49 -16.31 24.78
N ALA A 28 -26.69 -15.38 24.25
CA ALA A 28 -26.92 -13.95 24.42
C ALA A 28 -27.83 -13.33 23.35
N TRP A 29 -28.09 -14.01 22.23
CA TRP A 29 -28.97 -13.51 21.16
C TRP A 29 -30.47 -13.65 21.48
N GLN A 30 -30.85 -14.45 22.50
CA GLN A 30 -32.24 -14.63 22.94
C GLN A 30 -32.66 -13.77 24.15
N LEU A 31 -31.77 -12.93 24.69
CA LEU A 31 -32.08 -12.07 25.85
C LEU A 31 -32.08 -10.56 25.53
N TRP A 32 -32.10 -10.17 24.25
CA TRP A 32 -32.22 -8.76 23.87
C TRP A 32 -33.71 -8.37 23.82
N PRO A 33 -34.23 -7.54 24.74
CA PRO A 33 -35.52 -6.91 24.54
C PRO A 33 -35.35 -5.86 23.44
N ASP A 34 -36.17 -5.97 22.41
CA ASP A 34 -36.67 -4.86 21.61
C ASP A 34 -35.74 -3.62 21.50
N GLY A 35 -34.87 -3.68 20.49
CA GLY A 35 -34.69 -2.59 19.53
C GLY A 35 -34.60 -1.15 20.05
N SER A 36 -33.81 -0.88 21.09
CA SER A 36 -33.55 0.51 21.54
C SER A 36 -32.15 0.74 22.15
N GLY A 37 -31.19 -0.14 21.86
CA GLY A 37 -29.78 0.09 22.22
C GLY A 37 -29.08 0.92 21.14
N GLY A 38 -29.04 2.23 21.32
CA GLY A 38 -28.33 3.13 20.42
C GLY A 38 -26.86 2.73 20.27
N ALA A 39 -26.44 2.44 19.04
CA ALA A 39 -25.02 2.46 18.71
C ALA A 39 -24.53 3.87 19.01
N SER A 40 -23.72 4.03 20.06
CA SER A 40 -22.99 5.28 20.27
C SER A 40 -22.10 5.47 19.04
N GLY A 41 -22.50 6.37 18.16
CA GLY A 41 -21.74 6.70 16.96
C GLY A 41 -20.30 6.99 17.36
N GLY A 42 -19.36 6.46 16.58
CA GLY A 42 -17.98 6.93 16.63
C GLY A 42 -17.94 8.46 16.47
N PRO A 43 -16.82 9.11 16.80
CA PRO A 43 -16.71 10.56 16.66
C PRO A 43 -17.15 10.99 15.26
N GLU A 44 -17.98 12.02 15.20
CA GLU A 44 -18.44 12.63 13.96
C GLU A 44 -17.23 12.92 13.09
N PHE A 45 -17.26 12.49 11.82
CA PHE A 45 -16.16 12.76 10.90
C PHE A 45 -16.03 14.27 10.74
N VAL A 46 -14.99 14.84 11.32
CA VAL A 46 -14.69 16.26 11.15
C VAL A 46 -14.11 16.43 9.75
N GLN A 47 -14.91 17.01 8.85
CA GLN A 47 -14.43 17.38 7.54
C GLN A 47 -13.26 18.36 7.69
N PRO A 48 -12.13 18.13 7.00
CA PRO A 48 -11.05 19.12 6.94
C PRO A 48 -11.57 20.44 6.41
N LYS A 49 -10.95 21.55 6.82
CA LYS A 49 -11.28 22.87 6.28
C LYS A 49 -11.13 22.85 4.76
N GLU A 50 -12.25 23.01 4.06
CA GLU A 50 -12.28 23.13 2.62
C GLU A 50 -11.67 24.47 2.21
N LEU A 51 -10.75 24.44 1.25
CA LEU A 51 -10.11 25.65 0.71
C LEU A 51 -10.65 25.87 -0.70
N SER A 52 -11.38 26.96 -0.90
CA SER A 52 -11.93 27.34 -2.20
C SER A 52 -11.10 28.45 -2.83
N SER A 53 -10.88 28.36 -4.15
CA SER A 53 -10.31 29.46 -4.93
C SER A 53 -11.33 30.59 -5.12
N SER A 54 -10.89 31.85 -5.04
CA SER A 54 -11.67 33.01 -5.49
C SER A 54 -10.91 33.74 -6.60
N ALA A 55 -11.60 34.10 -7.67
CA ALA A 55 -11.00 34.79 -8.83
C ALA A 55 -9.84 34.03 -9.52
N GLY A 56 -9.83 32.70 -9.41
CA GLY A 56 -8.81 31.85 -10.04
C GLY A 56 -7.51 31.72 -9.24
N GLU A 57 -7.44 32.31 -8.05
CA GLU A 57 -6.28 32.20 -7.17
C GLU A 57 -6.65 31.40 -5.90
N LEU A 58 -5.79 30.47 -5.53
CA LEU A 58 -5.84 29.76 -4.25
C LEU A 58 -4.44 29.75 -3.65
N THR A 59 -4.24 30.57 -2.61
CA THR A 59 -2.96 30.66 -1.93
C THR A 59 -2.88 29.59 -0.83
N VAL A 60 -2.16 28.51 -1.09
CA VAL A 60 -1.85 27.45 -0.11
C VAL A 60 -0.39 27.54 0.31
N LYS A 61 -0.14 27.48 1.63
CA LYS A 61 1.20 27.29 2.16
C LYS A 61 1.46 25.79 2.32
N LEU A 62 2.19 25.20 1.38
CA LEU A 62 2.66 23.82 1.53
C LEU A 62 3.87 23.81 2.46
N ASP A 63 3.66 23.43 3.71
CA ASP A 63 4.75 23.05 4.61
C ASP A 63 5.15 21.60 4.31
N ALA A 64 5.91 21.41 3.21
CA ALA A 64 6.53 20.12 2.92
C ALA A 64 7.71 19.92 3.88
N ALA A 65 7.58 19.02 4.85
CA ALA A 65 8.75 18.51 5.58
C ALA A 65 9.53 17.58 4.63
N PRO A 66 10.75 17.93 4.20
CA PRO A 66 11.52 17.07 3.31
C PRO A 66 12.09 15.91 4.12
N VAL A 67 11.29 14.88 4.37
CA VAL A 67 11.83 13.60 4.82
C VAL A 67 12.19 12.82 3.56
N ARG A 68 13.34 13.18 2.97
CA ARG A 68 13.99 12.31 1.98
C ARG A 68 14.74 11.23 2.74
N VAL A 69 14.04 10.19 3.21
CA VAL A 69 14.74 8.99 3.68
C VAL A 69 15.55 8.48 2.50
N HIS A 70 16.82 8.16 2.69
CA HIS A 70 17.60 7.44 1.68
C HIS A 70 17.60 5.98 2.14
N LEU A 71 16.98 5.06 1.39
CA LEU A 71 16.93 3.64 1.79
C LEU A 71 18.17 2.84 1.36
N ARG A 72 19.01 3.41 0.48
CA ARG A 72 20.29 2.82 0.08
C ARG A 72 21.25 2.49 1.24
N PRO A 73 21.46 3.36 2.23
CA PRO A 73 22.26 3.03 3.41
C PRO A 73 21.55 2.14 4.43
N SER A 74 20.21 2.03 4.37
CA SER A 74 19.44 1.21 5.31
C SER A 74 19.71 -0.28 5.11
N THR A 75 19.71 -1.04 6.21
CA THR A 75 19.81 -2.51 6.17
C THR A 75 18.57 -3.10 5.51
N VAL A 76 18.78 -3.85 4.43
CA VAL A 76 17.70 -4.60 3.77
C VAL A 76 17.35 -5.81 4.62
N THR A 77 16.12 -5.86 5.11
CA THR A 77 15.59 -6.93 5.98
C THR A 77 15.06 -8.12 5.21
N ALA A 78 14.59 -7.92 3.97
CA ALA A 78 14.18 -9.01 3.08
C ALA A 78 14.38 -8.64 1.61
N ARG A 79 14.54 -9.66 0.76
CA ARG A 79 14.57 -9.53 -0.70
C ARG A 79 13.47 -10.34 -1.33
N ARG A 80 12.80 -9.77 -2.34
CA ARG A 80 11.69 -10.42 -3.05
C ARG A 80 11.84 -10.25 -4.56
N GLU A 81 11.24 -11.15 -5.30
CA GLU A 81 11.05 -11.01 -6.74
C GLU A 81 9.57 -11.05 -7.07
N LEU A 82 9.12 -10.08 -7.88
CA LEU A 82 7.81 -10.05 -8.49
C LEU A 82 7.97 -10.16 -10.00
N VAL A 83 7.34 -11.17 -10.58
CA VAL A 83 7.40 -11.48 -12.01
C VAL A 83 6.10 -11.06 -12.68
N PHE A 84 6.19 -10.10 -13.57
CA PHE A 84 5.08 -9.60 -14.39
C PHE A 84 5.09 -10.35 -15.71
N ALA A 85 3.96 -10.99 -16.05
CA ALA A 85 3.82 -11.76 -17.27
C ALA A 85 2.38 -11.69 -17.80
N MET A 86 2.21 -12.07 -19.07
CA MET A 86 0.90 -12.31 -19.66
C MET A 86 0.67 -13.82 -19.66
N GLY A 87 -0.22 -14.30 -18.79
CA GLY A 87 -0.55 -15.72 -18.63
C GLY A 87 -1.88 -16.07 -19.32
N MET A 88 -2.10 -17.35 -19.61
CA MET A 88 -3.40 -17.81 -20.11
C MET A 88 -4.40 -17.84 -18.93
N GLY A 89 -5.41 -16.97 -18.97
CA GLY A 89 -6.42 -16.91 -17.91
C GLY A 89 -7.26 -18.19 -17.85
N SER A 90 -7.48 -18.73 -16.65
CA SER A 90 -8.20 -19.97 -16.38
C SER A 90 -9.74 -19.88 -16.52
N GLY A 91 -10.27 -18.77 -17.05
CA GLY A 91 -11.71 -18.55 -17.21
C GLY A 91 -12.31 -19.32 -18.39
N MET A 92 -13.64 -19.52 -18.37
CA MET A 92 -14.48 -20.20 -19.38
C MET A 92 -14.55 -19.52 -20.77
N GLY A 93 -13.50 -18.81 -21.17
CA GLY A 93 -13.33 -18.14 -22.47
C GLY A 93 -11.89 -18.27 -22.96
N GLY A 94 -11.34 -19.49 -22.89
CA GLY A 94 -9.95 -19.81 -23.22
C GLY A 94 -9.48 -19.10 -24.49
N GLY A 95 -8.47 -18.23 -24.33
CA GLY A 95 -7.85 -17.49 -25.44
C GLY A 95 -7.36 -16.09 -25.09
N MET A 96 -7.78 -15.48 -23.97
CA MET A 96 -7.32 -14.14 -23.58
C MET A 96 -6.11 -14.18 -22.66
N MET A 97 -5.01 -13.59 -23.13
CA MET A 97 -3.83 -13.32 -22.34
C MET A 97 -4.19 -12.34 -21.22
N THR A 98 -4.06 -12.78 -19.97
CA THR A 98 -4.39 -12.01 -18.78
C THR A 98 -3.11 -11.57 -18.08
N PRO A 99 -3.00 -10.32 -17.59
CA PRO A 99 -1.89 -9.92 -16.75
C PRO A 99 -1.81 -10.77 -15.49
N THR A 100 -0.60 -11.23 -15.17
CA THR A 100 -0.33 -12.01 -13.96
C THR A 100 0.85 -11.42 -13.22
N ILE A 101 0.84 -11.57 -11.90
CA ILE A 101 2.01 -11.31 -11.05
C ILE A 101 2.35 -12.62 -10.34
N ASN A 102 3.59 -13.08 -10.49
CA ASN A 102 4.04 -14.40 -10.03
C ASN A 102 3.16 -15.55 -10.56
N GLY A 103 2.69 -15.43 -11.81
CA GLY A 103 1.80 -16.40 -12.46
C GLY A 103 0.37 -16.42 -11.92
N GLN A 104 0.01 -15.53 -10.98
CA GLN A 104 -1.32 -15.45 -10.40
C GLN A 104 -2.10 -14.27 -11.00
N VAL A 105 -3.38 -14.50 -11.27
CA VAL A 105 -4.35 -13.43 -11.53
C VAL A 105 -4.77 -12.81 -10.20
N PHE A 106 -5.11 -11.52 -10.23
CA PHE A 106 -5.62 -10.81 -9.06
C PHE A 106 -6.80 -11.55 -8.40
N SER A 107 -6.79 -11.59 -7.06
CA SER A 107 -7.92 -12.07 -6.25
C SER A 107 -8.11 -11.16 -5.06
N GLY A 108 -9.31 -10.60 -4.93
CA GLY A 108 -9.70 -9.72 -3.83
C GLY A 108 -9.72 -10.40 -2.45
N ASP A 109 -9.58 -11.72 -2.37
CA ASP A 109 -9.61 -12.48 -1.11
C ASP A 109 -8.24 -13.06 -0.73
N ARG A 110 -7.26 -13.00 -1.64
CA ARG A 110 -5.91 -13.52 -1.40
C ARG A 110 -4.97 -12.43 -0.89
N VAL A 111 -4.07 -12.82 0.00
CA VAL A 111 -2.91 -12.01 0.40
C VAL A 111 -1.69 -12.62 -0.26
N ASP A 112 -1.13 -11.95 -1.26
CA ASP A 112 0.02 -12.46 -2.02
C ASP A 112 1.34 -12.30 -1.25
N LEU A 113 1.48 -11.26 -0.42
CA LEU A 113 2.67 -10.96 0.35
C LEU A 113 2.33 -10.50 1.77
N THR A 114 3.14 -10.91 2.74
CA THR A 114 3.15 -10.36 4.10
C THR A 114 4.52 -9.74 4.38
N VAL A 115 4.52 -8.49 4.82
CA VAL A 115 5.71 -7.68 5.11
C VAL A 115 5.68 -7.22 6.57
N ALA A 116 6.83 -7.19 7.23
CA ALA A 116 6.92 -6.74 8.61
C ALA A 116 6.89 -5.20 8.70
N SER A 117 6.17 -4.65 9.66
CA SER A 117 6.21 -3.20 9.93
C SER A 117 7.58 -2.77 10.44
N GLY A 118 8.05 -1.58 10.03
CA GLY A 118 9.38 -1.05 10.31
C GLY A 118 10.51 -1.68 9.48
N SER A 119 10.17 -2.52 8.48
CA SER A 119 11.15 -3.20 7.65
C SER A 119 11.55 -2.38 6.43
N VAL A 120 12.75 -2.63 5.89
CA VAL A 120 13.18 -2.08 4.60
C VAL A 120 13.46 -3.26 3.68
N GLU A 121 12.63 -3.45 2.68
CA GLU A 121 12.78 -4.55 1.73
C GLU A 121 13.31 -4.06 0.38
N GLU A 122 14.03 -4.94 -0.32
CA GLU A 122 14.50 -4.72 -1.68
C GLU A 122 13.78 -5.69 -2.62
N TRP A 123 13.04 -5.15 -3.59
CA TRP A 123 12.23 -5.95 -4.51
C TRP A 123 12.81 -5.85 -5.92
N THR A 124 12.96 -7.00 -6.58
CA THR A 124 13.22 -7.09 -8.02
C THR A 124 11.87 -7.19 -8.74
N LEU A 125 11.55 -6.20 -9.55
CA LEU A 125 10.39 -6.21 -10.44
C LEU A 125 10.85 -6.68 -11.82
N ARG A 126 10.56 -7.92 -12.18
CA ARG A 126 11.01 -8.57 -13.43
C ARG A 126 9.84 -8.70 -14.39
N ASN A 127 10.03 -8.36 -15.66
CA ASN A 127 9.00 -8.42 -16.68
C ASN A 127 9.35 -9.45 -17.75
N ASP A 128 8.54 -10.51 -17.85
CA ASP A 128 8.70 -11.60 -18.80
C ASP A 128 7.84 -11.45 -20.04
N SER A 129 7.18 -10.29 -20.20
CA SER A 129 6.36 -9.98 -21.35
C SER A 129 7.04 -8.97 -22.30
N GLY A 130 6.55 -8.93 -23.55
CA GLY A 130 6.97 -7.95 -24.56
C GLY A 130 6.39 -6.55 -24.40
N MET A 131 5.57 -6.29 -23.36
CA MET A 131 4.97 -4.98 -23.08
C MET A 131 5.53 -4.40 -21.78
N ALA A 132 5.55 -3.07 -21.65
CA ALA A 132 5.96 -2.42 -20.41
C ALA A 132 4.88 -2.55 -19.33
N HIS A 133 5.29 -2.58 -18.05
CA HIS A 133 4.37 -2.59 -16.91
C HIS A 133 4.67 -1.41 -15.98
N PRO A 134 3.81 -0.37 -15.93
CA PRO A 134 3.86 0.64 -14.89
C PRO A 134 3.33 0.06 -13.58
N VAL A 135 4.20 -0.31 -12.66
CA VAL A 135 3.84 -0.95 -11.38
C VAL A 135 3.60 0.09 -10.31
N HIS A 136 2.41 0.09 -9.72
CA HIS A 136 2.03 0.95 -8.61
C HIS A 136 1.95 0.14 -7.31
N LEU A 137 2.62 0.61 -6.26
CA LEU A 137 2.45 0.12 -4.89
C LEU A 137 1.64 1.15 -4.10
N HIS A 138 0.59 0.70 -3.42
CA HIS A 138 -0.22 1.57 -2.59
C HIS A 138 0.51 1.91 -1.28
N VAL A 139 0.23 3.09 -0.74
CA VAL A 139 0.70 3.62 0.56
C VAL A 139 2.18 4.03 0.58
N TRP A 140 3.10 3.13 0.24
CA TRP A 140 4.53 3.39 0.41
C TRP A 140 5.21 3.83 -0.89
N PRO A 141 5.94 4.95 -0.88
CA PRO A 141 6.74 5.34 -2.03
C PRO A 141 7.90 4.37 -2.21
N VAL A 142 8.37 4.21 -3.45
CA VAL A 142 9.44 3.27 -3.80
C VAL A 142 10.68 4.03 -4.27
N GLN A 143 11.85 3.59 -3.81
CA GLN A 143 13.14 4.12 -4.24
C GLN A 143 13.77 3.19 -5.29
N ILE A 144 13.96 3.66 -6.52
CA ILE A 144 14.69 2.91 -7.54
C ILE A 144 16.19 2.89 -7.22
N VAL A 145 16.78 1.69 -7.21
CA VAL A 145 18.22 1.50 -6.96
C VAL A 145 18.96 0.97 -8.18
N GLU A 146 18.30 0.22 -9.05
CA GLU A 146 18.89 -0.38 -10.25
C GLU A 146 17.86 -0.53 -11.36
N GLN A 147 18.26 -0.35 -12.61
CA GLN A 147 17.44 -0.65 -13.80
C GLN A 147 18.28 -1.49 -14.77
N ASN A 148 17.76 -2.65 -15.19
CA ASN A 148 18.43 -3.58 -16.10
C ASN A 148 19.91 -3.84 -15.72
N ALA A 149 20.13 -4.21 -14.45
CA ALA A 149 21.44 -4.46 -13.86
C ALA A 149 22.40 -3.25 -13.84
N ARG A 150 21.91 -2.03 -14.10
CA ARG A 150 22.69 -0.78 -13.97
C ARG A 150 22.20 0.02 -12.78
N ALA A 151 23.09 0.29 -11.83
CA ALA A 151 22.79 1.14 -10.69
C ALA A 151 22.40 2.54 -11.17
N VAL A 152 21.32 3.10 -10.60
CA VAL A 152 20.95 4.50 -10.89
C VAL A 152 21.71 5.41 -9.94
N SER A 153 22.30 6.49 -10.47
CA SER A 153 23.22 7.39 -9.74
C SER A 153 22.53 8.29 -8.73
N ALA A 154 21.28 8.68 -9.00
CA ALA A 154 20.44 9.46 -8.08
C ALA A 154 19.37 8.58 -7.44
N ALA A 155 19.01 8.88 -6.18
CA ALA A 155 17.81 8.33 -5.58
C ALA A 155 16.56 8.86 -6.30
N VAL A 156 15.95 7.99 -7.11
CA VAL A 156 14.68 8.28 -7.77
C VAL A 156 13.56 7.69 -6.92
N TRP A 157 12.69 8.55 -6.40
CA TRP A 157 11.50 8.18 -5.65
C TRP A 157 10.28 8.27 -6.56
N GLN A 158 9.50 7.21 -6.60
CA GLN A 158 8.28 7.10 -7.41
C GLN A 158 7.20 6.36 -6.63
N ASP A 159 5.95 6.57 -7.02
CA ASP A 159 4.79 5.78 -6.64
C ASP A 159 4.43 4.74 -7.72
N VAL A 160 4.78 5.03 -8.97
CA VAL A 160 4.64 4.17 -10.14
C VAL A 160 5.99 3.94 -10.79
N VAL A 161 6.42 2.69 -10.89
CA VAL A 161 7.69 2.28 -11.51
C VAL A 161 7.44 1.61 -12.84
N ASN A 162 7.95 2.21 -13.91
CA ASN A 162 7.90 1.58 -15.23
C ASN A 162 8.93 0.44 -15.35
N VAL A 163 8.45 -0.80 -15.49
CA VAL A 163 9.29 -1.97 -15.76
C VAL A 163 9.32 -2.23 -17.27
N PRO A 164 10.48 -2.13 -17.93
CA PRO A 164 10.57 -2.24 -19.39
C PRO A 164 10.28 -3.67 -19.87
N PRO A 165 9.86 -3.86 -21.14
CA PRO A 165 9.73 -5.18 -21.76
C PRO A 165 10.99 -6.03 -21.57
N LEU A 166 10.82 -7.31 -21.21
CA LEU A 166 11.92 -8.27 -21.05
C LEU A 166 13.07 -7.77 -20.15
N GLY A 167 12.75 -6.91 -19.18
CA GLY A 167 13.72 -6.24 -18.32
C GLY A 167 13.33 -6.28 -16.85
N GLN A 168 14.11 -5.59 -16.02
CA GLN A 168 13.88 -5.56 -14.58
C GLN A 168 14.28 -4.23 -13.93
N VAL A 169 13.62 -3.91 -12.83
CA VAL A 169 13.93 -2.77 -11.97
C VAL A 169 14.05 -3.25 -10.54
N ARG A 170 15.11 -2.84 -9.83
CA ARG A 170 15.26 -3.10 -8.40
C ARG A 170 14.88 -1.86 -7.62
N VAL A 171 14.01 -2.04 -6.63
CA VAL A 171 13.48 -0.97 -5.79
C VAL A 171 13.70 -1.28 -4.32
N ARG A 172 13.72 -0.24 -3.48
CA ARG A 172 13.68 -0.35 -2.02
C ARG A 172 12.44 0.34 -1.49
N ILE A 173 11.86 -0.27 -0.47
CA ILE A 173 10.60 0.16 0.14
C ILE A 173 10.79 0.12 1.66
N ALA A 174 10.41 1.20 2.34
CA ALA A 174 10.32 1.22 3.79
C ALA A 174 8.85 1.01 4.18
N PHE A 175 8.57 -0.08 4.89
CA PHE A 175 7.23 -0.42 5.37
C PHE A 175 7.02 0.13 6.78
N ASP A 176 7.04 1.45 6.92
CA ASP A 176 6.82 2.17 8.18
C ASP A 176 5.43 2.86 8.22
N ASP A 177 5.12 3.47 9.36
CA ASP A 177 3.97 4.34 9.66
C ASP A 177 2.55 3.75 9.54
N PHE A 178 2.32 2.76 8.68
CA PHE A 178 1.00 2.22 8.38
C PHE A 178 1.00 0.69 8.44
N GLY A 179 -0.16 0.13 8.77
CA GLY A 179 -0.41 -1.32 8.76
C GLY A 179 -1.77 -1.62 8.13
N GLY A 180 -2.04 -2.90 7.92
CA GLY A 180 -3.27 -3.37 7.27
C GLY A 180 -3.04 -3.91 5.87
N ARG A 181 -4.14 -4.24 5.18
CA ARG A 181 -4.11 -4.80 3.83
C ARG A 181 -4.12 -3.68 2.80
N THR A 182 -3.19 -3.74 1.86
CA THR A 182 -3.07 -2.78 0.75
C THR A 182 -2.74 -3.48 -0.56
N GLY A 183 -2.82 -2.77 -1.68
CA GLY A 183 -2.64 -3.30 -3.02
C GLY A 183 -1.30 -2.95 -3.68
N TYR A 184 -0.94 -3.73 -4.69
CA TYR A 184 -0.02 -3.33 -5.75
C TYR A 184 -0.56 -3.87 -7.07
N HIS A 185 -0.38 -3.13 -8.17
CA HIS A 185 -0.89 -3.54 -9.47
C HIS A 185 -0.14 -2.88 -10.62
N CYS A 186 -0.29 -3.44 -11.81
CA CYS A 186 0.03 -2.71 -13.04
C CYS A 186 -1.02 -1.60 -13.24
N HIS A 187 -0.56 -0.40 -13.59
CA HIS A 187 -1.40 0.79 -13.81
C HIS A 187 -1.78 0.96 -15.29
N ILE A 188 -1.58 -0.08 -16.10
CA ILE A 188 -2.34 -0.23 -17.34
C ILE A 188 -3.76 -0.59 -16.91
N LEU A 189 -4.63 0.41 -16.89
CA LEU A 189 -6.06 0.21 -16.71
C LEU A 189 -6.52 -0.68 -17.86
N ASP A 190 -6.91 -1.92 -17.58
CA ASP A 190 -7.66 -2.72 -18.53
C ASP A 190 -8.95 -1.95 -18.82
N GLN A 191 -9.11 -1.43 -20.05
CA GLN A 191 -10.29 -0.65 -20.45
C GLN A 191 -11.55 -1.53 -20.60
N ARG A 192 -11.60 -2.68 -19.94
CA ARG A 192 -12.75 -3.58 -19.95
C ARG A 192 -13.60 -3.41 -18.70
N THR A 193 -14.15 -2.20 -18.52
CA THR A 193 -15.47 -2.06 -17.89
C THR A 193 -16.53 -2.48 -18.92
N PRO A 194 -17.26 -3.58 -18.75
CA PRO A 194 -18.51 -3.74 -19.47
C PRO A 194 -19.48 -2.64 -18.99
N ALA A 195 -20.09 -1.94 -19.94
CA ALA A 195 -21.28 -1.12 -19.73
C ALA A 195 -22.48 -2.01 -19.40
#